data_AF-A0A2K3LZF1-F1
#
_entry.id   AF-A0A2K3LZF1-F1
#
_cell.length_a   1.000
_cell.length_b   1.000
_cell.length_c   1.000
_cell.angle_alpha   90.00
_cell.angle_beta   90.00
_cell.angle_gamma   90.00
#
_symmetry.space_group_name_H-M   'P 1'
#
loop_
_entity.id
_entity.type
_entity.pdbx_description
1 polymer ?
#
loop_
_entity_poly.entity_id
_entity_poly.type
_entity_poly.pdbx_seq_one_letter_code
_entity_poly.pdbx_strand_id
1 'polypeptide(L)'
;AEYHENLAKVTQTYGGATHDTQEVDGSQRIKIWKDVSKGKSRGRCYGTGHLAKNLKYKNLIYEAETPHNRAENQIIEAARAEAAAARADAEAARAEVAAARADADAARAEAAASTARTRSLEIKFEEFQSR
;
A
#
# COMPACT_ATOMS: atom_id res chain seq x y z
N ALA A 1 31.85 30.18 -28.43
CA ALA A 1 32.11 30.08 -29.87
C ALA A 1 32.62 28.68 -30.24
N GLU A 2 33.78 28.27 -29.70
CA GLU A 2 34.42 26.97 -30.03
C GLU A 2 33.55 25.71 -29.91
N TYR A 3 32.66 25.63 -28.90
CA TYR A 3 31.77 24.46 -28.77
C TYR A 3 30.83 24.28 -29.97
N HIS A 4 30.20 25.37 -30.41
CA HIS A 4 29.26 25.32 -31.53
C HIS A 4 29.98 25.09 -32.87
N GLU A 5 31.20 25.62 -33.01
CA GLU A 5 32.04 25.38 -34.19
C GLU A 5 32.51 23.93 -34.28
N ASN A 6 32.94 23.33 -33.15
CA ASN A 6 33.34 21.94 -33.09
C ASN A 6 32.15 20.99 -33.29
N LEU A 7 30.96 21.36 -32.80
CA LEU A 7 29.74 20.61 -33.05
C LEU A 7 29.37 20.61 -34.54
N ALA A 8 29.45 21.76 -35.20
CA ALA A 8 29.17 21.89 -36.63
C ALA A 8 30.16 21.09 -37.51
N LYS A 9 31.44 21.07 -37.15
CA LYS A 9 32.47 20.26 -37.82
C LYS A 9 32.16 18.77 -37.75
N VAL A 10 31.77 18.27 -36.57
CA VAL A 10 31.42 16.84 -36.39
C VAL A 10 30.17 16.47 -37.18
N THR A 11 29.16 17.34 -37.22
CA THR A 11 27.97 17.16 -38.07
C THR A 11 28.33 17.11 -39.56
N GLN A 12 29.29 17.92 -40.02
CA GLN A 12 29.73 17.93 -41.43
C GLN A 12 30.58 16.71 -41.82
N THR A 13 31.45 16.21 -40.95
CA THR A 13 32.38 15.12 -41.29
C THR A 13 31.72 13.75 -41.50
N TYR A 14 30.53 13.53 -40.94
CA TYR A 14 29.78 12.28 -41.11
C TYR A 14 28.77 12.32 -42.28
N GLY A 15 28.47 13.52 -42.81
CA GLY A 15 27.57 13.72 -43.94
C GLY A 15 28.29 13.64 -45.29
N GLY A 16 28.76 12.45 -45.66
CA GLY A 16 29.24 12.19 -47.02
C GLY A 16 28.07 12.12 -48.02
N ALA A 17 28.01 13.07 -48.95
CA ALA A 17 27.31 13.08 -50.25
C ALA A 17 25.81 12.70 -50.36
N THR A 18 25.11 12.38 -49.29
CA THR A 18 23.64 12.27 -49.27
C THR A 18 23.08 13.15 -48.15
N HIS A 19 22.01 13.87 -48.47
CA HIS A 19 21.50 15.04 -47.76
C HIS A 19 20.82 14.73 -46.41
N ASP A 20 21.34 13.77 -45.64
CA ASP A 20 20.87 13.41 -44.31
C ASP A 20 21.78 14.03 -43.26
N THR A 21 21.27 15.03 -42.56
CA THR A 21 21.99 15.65 -41.44
C THR A 21 21.96 14.65 -40.29
N GLN A 22 23.05 13.90 -40.10
CA GLN A 22 23.12 12.94 -39.00
C GLN A 22 23.20 13.70 -37.67
N GLU A 23 22.19 13.55 -36.83
CA GLU A 23 22.12 14.20 -35.53
C GLU A 23 23.25 13.68 -34.63
N VAL A 24 24.02 14.59 -34.04
CA VAL A 24 25.16 14.24 -33.17
C VAL A 24 24.60 13.64 -31.88
N ASP A 25 24.89 12.36 -31.63
CA ASP A 25 24.43 11.64 -30.43
C ASP A 25 24.86 12.37 -29.13
N GLY A 26 24.05 12.21 -28.08
CA GLY A 26 24.28 12.83 -26.78
C GLY A 26 25.68 12.55 -26.22
N SER A 27 26.22 11.35 -26.45
CA SER A 27 27.55 10.95 -26.00
C SER A 27 28.66 11.76 -26.69
N GLN A 28 28.52 12.00 -27.99
CA GLN A 28 29.46 12.80 -28.78
C GLN A 28 29.42 14.28 -28.37
N ARG A 29 28.22 14.82 -28.11
CA ARG A 29 28.05 16.19 -27.61
C ARG A 29 28.74 16.41 -26.27
N ILE A 30 28.69 15.42 -25.37
CA ILE A 30 29.35 15.45 -24.07
C ILE A 30 30.87 15.41 -24.23
N LYS A 31 31.40 14.62 -25.15
CA LYS A 31 32.84 14.51 -25.42
C LYS A 31 33.41 15.83 -25.95
N ILE A 32 32.81 16.39 -27.00
CA ILE A 32 33.20 17.70 -27.57
C ILE A 32 33.18 18.78 -26.48
N TRP A 33 32.16 18.74 -25.63
CA TRP A 33 32.05 19.69 -24.55
C TRP A 33 33.17 19.53 -23.50
N LYS A 34 33.51 18.30 -23.12
CA LYS A 34 34.61 18.00 -22.17
C LYS A 34 35.96 18.49 -22.68
N ASP A 35 36.19 18.37 -23.98
CA ASP A 35 37.41 18.81 -24.64
C ASP A 35 37.50 20.36 -24.63
N VAL A 36 36.41 21.05 -24.99
CA VAL A 36 36.32 22.52 -24.93
C VAL A 36 36.39 23.04 -23.48
N SER A 37 35.86 22.30 -22.52
CA SER A 37 35.86 22.68 -21.11
C SER A 37 37.16 22.32 -20.36
N LYS A 38 38.14 21.72 -21.05
CA LYS A 38 39.39 21.21 -20.45
C LYS A 38 39.12 20.30 -19.24
N GLY A 39 38.08 19.47 -19.30
CA GLY A 39 37.72 18.53 -18.23
C GLY A 39 36.89 19.10 -17.09
N LYS A 40 36.49 20.38 -17.13
CA LYS A 40 35.48 20.92 -16.19
C LYS A 40 34.11 20.31 -16.57
N SER A 41 33.22 19.98 -15.64
CA SER A 41 31.89 19.37 -15.90
C SER A 41 30.77 20.43 -15.98
N ARG A 42 29.85 20.35 -16.96
CA ARG A 42 28.78 21.35 -17.19
C ARG A 42 27.58 20.98 -16.33
N GLY A 43 27.77 20.96 -15.02
CA GLY A 43 26.74 20.52 -14.11
C GLY A 43 27.25 20.55 -12.69
N ARG A 44 26.60 21.38 -11.87
CA ARG A 44 26.79 21.55 -10.43
C ARG A 44 27.28 20.25 -9.78
N CYS A 45 28.51 20.25 -9.29
CA CYS A 45 28.96 19.26 -8.32
C CYS A 45 28.06 19.41 -7.07
N TYR A 46 27.23 18.39 -6.81
CA TYR A 46 26.37 18.36 -5.63
C TYR A 46 27.23 18.12 -4.39
N GLY A 47 27.88 19.17 -3.89
CA GLY A 47 28.23 19.22 -2.47
C GLY A 47 26.94 19.39 -1.66
N THR A 48 26.87 18.79 -0.48
CA THR A 48 25.70 18.78 0.43
C THR A 48 25.05 20.18 0.60
N GLY A 49 25.85 21.25 0.58
CA GLY A 49 25.35 22.63 0.66
C GLY A 49 24.62 23.19 -0.57
N HIS A 50 24.87 22.66 -1.78
CA HIS A 50 24.18 23.09 -3.01
C HIS A 50 22.83 22.39 -3.23
N LEU A 51 22.61 21.22 -2.62
CA LEU A 51 21.31 20.53 -2.62
C LEU A 51 20.28 21.34 -1.80
N ALA A 52 20.69 21.86 -0.64
CA ALA A 52 19.83 22.63 0.26
C ALA A 52 19.26 23.92 -0.36
N LYS A 53 20.02 24.59 -1.24
CA LYS A 53 19.56 25.81 -1.94
C LYS A 53 18.53 25.51 -3.02
N ASN A 54 18.59 24.34 -3.69
CA ASN A 54 17.58 23.95 -4.67
C ASN A 54 16.29 23.44 -4.02
N LEU A 55 16.37 22.89 -2.80
CA LEU A 55 15.19 22.52 -2.01
C LEU A 55 14.34 23.74 -1.64
N LYS A 56 14.95 24.91 -1.47
CA LYS A 56 14.24 26.17 -1.15
C LYS A 56 13.43 26.75 -2.32
N TYR A 57 13.66 26.32 -3.55
CA TYR A 57 13.01 26.88 -4.76
C TYR A 57 12.07 25.92 -5.48
N LYS A 58 11.82 24.73 -4.93
CA LYS A 58 10.71 23.88 -5.37
C LYS A 58 9.69 23.90 -4.24
N ASN A 59 8.54 24.51 -4.51
CA ASN A 59 7.37 24.46 -3.67
C ASN A 59 7.11 23.02 -3.24
N LEU A 60 7.52 22.66 -2.02
CA LEU A 60 7.17 21.42 -1.34
C LEU A 60 5.70 21.49 -0.83
N ILE A 61 4.86 22.20 -1.58
CA ILE A 61 3.42 22.44 -1.36
C ILE A 61 2.67 22.17 -2.69
N TYR A 62 3.37 21.91 -3.80
CA TYR A 62 2.75 21.34 -4.98
C TYR A 62 2.86 19.82 -4.85
N GLU A 63 1.73 19.11 -4.92
CA GLU A 63 1.59 17.65 -4.83
C GLU A 63 1.21 17.02 -3.46
N ALA A 64 0.49 17.76 -2.60
CA ALA A 64 -0.41 17.08 -1.64
C ALA A 64 -1.71 16.57 -2.31
N GLU A 65 -1.92 16.93 -3.59
CA GLU A 65 -3.13 16.67 -4.38
C GLU A 65 -2.80 16.13 -5.78
N THR A 66 -1.88 15.16 -5.87
CA THR A 66 -1.79 14.34 -7.08
C THR A 66 -2.88 13.26 -7.04
N PRO A 67 -3.54 12.93 -8.18
CA PRO A 67 -4.57 11.89 -8.23
C PRO A 67 -4.08 10.53 -7.70
N HIS A 68 -2.76 10.32 -7.71
CA HIS A 68 -2.11 9.14 -7.13
C HIS A 68 -2.34 9.02 -5.61
N ASN A 69 -2.25 10.11 -4.84
CA ASN A 69 -2.48 10.05 -3.39
C ASN A 69 -3.96 9.87 -3.05
N ARG A 70 -4.86 10.38 -3.90
CA ARG A 70 -6.32 10.27 -3.71
C ARG A 70 -6.78 8.84 -3.89
N ALA A 71 -6.28 8.14 -4.91
CA ALA A 71 -6.59 6.73 -5.14
C ALA A 71 -6.05 5.84 -4.01
N GLU A 72 -4.81 6.07 -3.57
CA GLU A 72 -4.23 5.34 -2.43
C GLU A 72 -4.98 5.57 -1.13
N ASN A 73 -5.37 6.81 -0.83
CA ASN A 73 -6.18 7.12 0.35
C ASN A 73 -7.55 6.45 0.28
N GLN A 74 -8.18 6.35 -0.89
CA GLN A 74 -9.45 5.63 -1.06
C GLN A 74 -9.28 4.12 -0.82
N ILE A 75 -8.18 3.52 -1.27
CA ILE A 75 -7.88 2.10 -1.03
C ILE A 75 -7.66 1.86 0.47
N ILE A 76 -6.94 2.75 1.15
CA ILE A 76 -6.69 2.64 2.60
C ILE A 76 -7.99 2.76 3.39
N GLU A 77 -8.86 3.72 3.04
CA GLU A 77 -10.15 3.89 3.71
C GLU A 77 -11.11 2.73 3.42
N ALA A 78 -11.12 2.20 2.19
CA ALA A 78 -11.88 0.99 1.86
C ALA A 78 -11.39 -0.22 2.68
N ALA A 79 -10.07 -0.44 2.76
CA ALA A 79 -9.50 -1.52 3.57
C ALA A 79 -9.82 -1.37 5.06
N ARG A 80 -9.88 -0.14 5.58
CA ARG A 80 -10.32 0.12 6.97
C ARG A 80 -11.79 -0.18 7.16
N ALA A 81 -12.65 0.19 6.22
CA ALA A 81 -14.07 -0.11 6.27
C ALA A 81 -14.33 -1.62 6.24
N GLU A 82 -13.63 -2.36 5.38
CA GLU A 82 -13.69 -3.82 5.33
C GLU A 82 -13.19 -4.45 6.62
N ALA A 83 -12.07 -3.97 7.17
CA ALA A 83 -11.57 -4.45 8.46
C ALA A 83 -12.53 -4.17 9.62
N ALA A 84 -13.24 -3.04 9.60
CA ALA A 84 -14.26 -2.72 10.59
C ALA A 84 -15.48 -3.63 10.46
N ALA A 85 -15.95 -3.88 9.23
CA ALA A 85 -17.05 -4.81 8.96
C ALA A 85 -16.71 -6.23 9.44
N ALA A 86 -15.52 -6.74 9.08
CA ALA A 86 -15.08 -8.07 9.51
C ALA A 86 -14.98 -8.21 11.04
N ARG A 87 -14.62 -7.13 11.75
CA ARG A 87 -14.64 -7.11 13.22
C ARG A 87 -16.05 -7.18 13.77
N ALA A 88 -16.98 -6.41 13.20
CA ALA A 88 -18.39 -6.46 13.61
C ALA A 88 -19.00 -7.84 13.38
N ASP A 89 -18.72 -8.47 12.25
CA ASP A 89 -19.19 -9.84 11.95
C ASP A 89 -18.61 -10.86 12.94
N ALA A 90 -17.32 -10.73 13.28
CA ALA A 90 -16.69 -11.59 14.27
C ALA A 90 -17.28 -11.41 15.67
N GLU A 91 -17.65 -10.18 16.06
CA GLU A 91 -18.34 -9.90 17.31
C GLU A 91 -19.76 -10.47 17.32
N ALA A 92 -20.50 -10.33 16.22
CA ALA A 92 -21.82 -10.94 16.06
C ALA A 92 -21.76 -12.47 16.18
N ALA A 93 -20.83 -13.12 15.48
CA ALA A 93 -20.64 -14.57 15.57
C ALA A 93 -20.29 -15.03 16.99
N ARG A 94 -19.50 -14.25 17.73
CA ARG A 94 -19.20 -14.54 19.15
C ARG A 94 -20.44 -14.43 20.03
N ALA A 95 -21.29 -13.42 19.79
CA ALA A 95 -22.54 -13.25 20.51
C ALA A 95 -23.51 -14.41 20.25
N GLU A 96 -23.63 -14.86 19.00
CA GLU A 96 -24.44 -16.03 18.63
C GLU A 96 -23.94 -17.30 19.31
N VAL A 97 -22.62 -17.55 19.34
CA VAL A 97 -22.05 -18.70 20.05
C VAL A 97 -22.32 -18.62 21.55
N ALA A 98 -22.26 -17.43 22.15
CA ALA A 98 -22.58 -17.25 23.57
C ALA A 98 -24.06 -17.54 23.86
N ALA A 99 -24.97 -17.08 23.00
CA ALA A 99 -26.41 -17.38 23.11
C ALA A 99 -26.68 -18.89 22.98
N ALA A 100 -26.11 -19.54 21.96
CA ALA A 100 -26.28 -20.98 21.76
C ALA A 100 -25.75 -21.82 22.95
N ARG A 101 -24.68 -21.36 23.61
CA ARG A 101 -24.19 -22.01 24.84
C ARG A 101 -25.17 -21.85 26.00
N ALA A 102 -25.73 -20.66 26.19
CA ALA A 102 -26.73 -20.42 27.22
C ALA A 102 -27.98 -21.29 27.01
N ASP A 103 -28.44 -21.40 25.76
CA ASP A 103 -29.58 -22.26 25.41
C ASP A 103 -29.27 -23.74 25.66
N ALA A 104 -28.06 -24.20 25.33
CA ALA A 104 -27.63 -25.57 25.60
C ALA A 104 -27.58 -25.88 27.10
N ASP A 105 -27.11 -24.95 27.92
CA ASP A 105 -27.06 -25.11 29.37
C ASP A 105 -28.46 -25.08 29.99
N ALA A 106 -29.37 -24.24 29.48
CA ALA A 106 -30.78 -24.24 29.87
C ALA A 106 -31.45 -25.59 29.55
N ALA A 107 -31.24 -26.12 28.33
CA ALA A 107 -31.79 -27.41 27.93
C ALA A 107 -31.25 -28.56 28.80
N ARG A 108 -29.96 -28.54 29.17
CA ARG A 108 -29.38 -29.52 30.10
C ARG A 108 -30.00 -29.43 31.48
N ALA A 109 -30.22 -28.23 32.00
CA ALA A 109 -30.86 -28.02 33.30
C ALA A 109 -32.31 -28.54 33.30
N GLU A 110 -33.05 -28.29 32.23
CA GLU A 110 -34.42 -28.80 32.07
C GLU A 110 -34.44 -30.33 32.00
N ALA A 111 -33.54 -30.94 31.22
CA ALA A 111 -33.41 -32.39 31.14
C ALA A 111 -33.10 -33.00 32.52
N ALA A 112 -32.16 -32.43 33.27
CA ALA A 112 -31.83 -32.88 34.62
C ALA A 112 -33.03 -32.76 35.58
N ALA A 113 -33.77 -31.65 35.50
CA ALA A 113 -34.97 -31.45 36.30
C ALA A 113 -36.06 -32.46 35.95
N SER A 114 -36.24 -32.78 34.66
CA SER A 114 -37.16 -33.81 34.20
C SER A 114 -36.79 -35.19 34.77
N THR A 115 -35.53 -35.60 34.64
CA THR A 115 -35.04 -36.87 35.20
C THR A 115 -35.18 -36.94 36.72
N ALA A 116 -34.97 -35.83 37.44
CA ALA A 116 -35.19 -35.79 38.88
C ALA A 116 -36.67 -35.98 39.25
N ARG A 117 -37.59 -35.36 38.50
CA ARG A 117 -39.04 -35.53 38.70
C ARG A 117 -39.48 -36.97 38.42
N THR A 118 -39.03 -37.57 37.33
CA THR A 118 -39.39 -38.96 37.00
C THR A 118 -38.92 -39.92 38.08
N ARG A 119 -37.66 -39.80 38.52
CA ARG A 119 -37.12 -40.61 39.61
C ARG A 119 -37.91 -40.43 40.92
N SER A 120 -38.30 -39.21 41.26
CA SER A 120 -39.11 -38.97 42.45
C SER A 120 -40.49 -39.63 42.36
N LEU A 121 -41.11 -39.68 41.17
CA LEU A 121 -42.39 -40.35 40.96
C LEU A 121 -42.25 -41.87 41.06
N GLU A 122 -41.19 -42.45 40.49
CA GLU A 122 -40.88 -43.87 40.59
C GLU A 122 -40.76 -44.32 42.05
N ILE A 123 -39.98 -43.59 42.87
CA ILE A 123 -39.83 -43.89 44.30
C ILE A 123 -41.18 -43.84 45.04
N LYS A 124 -42.00 -42.80 44.79
CA LYS A 124 -43.32 -42.67 45.42
C LYS A 124 -44.26 -43.81 45.01
N PHE A 125 -44.16 -44.28 43.76
CA PHE A 125 -44.97 -45.38 43.27
C PHE A 125 -44.57 -46.70 43.94
N GLU A 126 -43.26 -46.98 44.08
CA GLU A 126 -42.75 -48.14 44.82
C GLU A 126 -43.17 -48.12 46.29
N GLU A 127 -43.07 -46.97 46.98
CA GLU A 127 -43.54 -46.82 48.35
C GLU A 127 -45.05 -47.10 48.48
N PHE A 128 -45.86 -46.63 47.54
CA PHE A 128 -47.30 -46.87 47.53
C PHE A 128 -47.63 -48.36 47.34
N GLN A 129 -46.90 -49.09 46.48
CA GLN A 129 -47.10 -50.52 46.28
C GLN A 129 -46.67 -51.38 47.49
N SER A 130 -45.75 -50.88 48.32
CA SER A 130 -45.25 -51.59 49.50
C SER A 130 -46.14 -51.48 50.74
N ARG A 131 -47.21 -50.68 50.68
CA ARG A 131 -48.21 -50.49 51.75
C ARG A 131 -49.43 -51.38 51.58
#